data_AF-A0A2P5XBV0-F1
#
_entry.id   AF-A0A2P5XBV0-F1
#
_cell.length_a   1.000
_cell.length_b   1.000
_cell.length_c   1.000
_cell.angle_alpha   90.00
_cell.angle_beta   90.00
_cell.angle_gamma   90.00
#
_symmetry.space_group_name_H-M   'P 1'
#
loop_
_entity.id
_entity.type
_entity.pdbx_description
1 polymer ?
#
loop_
_entity_poly.entity_id
_entity_poly.type
_entity_poly.pdbx_seq_one_letter_code
_entity_poly.pdbx_strand_id
1 'polypeptide(L)'
;MDDDGDMAEMYLSEKKSRMECDQSMMRFRSNDGLSVSAPVSPVSSPPESRRLEKSLSMARSRHESTKSSESATESIEELEMLLEAYFVLIDSTLNKLTSLKEYIDDTEDFINIQLDNVRNQLIQFELLLTTATFVVAIFGVVTGIFGMNFAIPFFDDPGAFKWVLIITGVCGIIIFCAFVWFFKYRRLMPL
;
A
#
# COMPACT_ATOMS: atom_id res chain seq x y z
N MET A 1 -32.35 23.32 5.81
CA MET A 1 -31.31 22.30 5.65
C MET A 1 -30.29 22.91 4.74
N ASP A 2 -29.25 23.51 5.34
CA ASP A 2 -28.19 24.25 4.64
C ASP A 2 -26.92 24.17 5.51
N ASP A 3 -26.54 22.93 5.86
CA ASP A 3 -25.51 22.58 6.87
C ASP A 3 -24.23 22.00 6.21
N ASP A 4 -24.07 22.22 4.90
CA ASP A 4 -22.90 21.74 4.14
C ASP A 4 -21.85 22.87 3.93
N GLY A 5 -22.23 24.13 4.17
CA GLY A 5 -21.36 25.30 4.00
C GLY A 5 -20.26 25.40 5.07
N ASP A 6 -20.60 25.10 6.32
CA ASP A 6 -19.67 25.21 7.46
C ASP A 6 -18.65 24.05 7.49
N MET A 7 -18.93 22.96 6.77
CA MET A 7 -18.04 21.81 6.69
C MET A 7 -16.80 22.09 5.84
N ALA A 8 -16.90 23.00 4.86
CA ALA A 8 -15.79 23.41 4.00
C ALA A 8 -14.79 24.34 4.70
N GLU A 9 -15.15 24.97 5.83
CA GLU A 9 -14.25 25.88 6.56
C GLU A 9 -13.26 25.16 7.50
N MET A 10 -13.42 23.85 7.72
CA MET A 10 -12.54 23.05 8.60
C MET A 10 -11.27 22.51 7.91
N TYR A 11 -11.04 22.81 6.63
CA TYR A 11 -9.81 22.41 5.92
C TYR A 11 -8.60 23.24 6.38
N LEU A 12 -8.01 22.82 7.50
CA LEU A 12 -6.85 23.46 8.14
C LEU A 12 -5.55 23.39 7.31
N SER A 13 -5.46 22.45 6.35
CA SER A 13 -4.27 22.29 5.50
C SER A 13 -4.04 23.47 4.56
N GLU A 14 -5.09 24.05 3.98
CA GLU A 14 -4.96 25.18 3.05
C GLU A 14 -4.76 26.52 3.78
N LYS A 15 -5.32 26.65 4.99
CA LYS A 15 -5.14 27.86 5.81
C LYS A 15 -3.72 27.96 6.38
N LYS A 16 -3.09 26.81 6.69
CA LYS A 16 -1.69 26.75 7.12
C LYS A 16 -0.71 27.06 5.98
N SER A 17 -0.97 26.56 4.76
CA SER A 17 -0.09 26.85 3.61
C SER A 17 -0.09 28.33 3.21
N ARG A 18 -1.23 29.01 3.28
CA ARG A 18 -1.32 30.46 3.05
C ARG A 18 -0.57 31.27 4.12
N MET A 19 -0.64 30.84 5.38
CA MET A 19 0.06 31.52 6.48
C MET A 19 1.59 31.27 6.45
N GLU A 20 2.02 30.13 5.94
CA GLU A 20 3.45 29.82 5.68
C GLU A 20 3.99 30.58 4.45
N CYS A 21 3.18 30.83 3.41
CA CYS A 21 3.55 31.67 2.27
C CYS A 21 3.76 33.15 2.65
N ASP A 22 2.90 33.74 3.48
CA ASP A 22 3.07 35.13 3.93
C ASP A 22 4.28 35.28 4.87
N GLN A 23 4.55 34.28 5.69
CA GLN A 23 5.70 34.30 6.61
C GLN A 23 7.04 34.04 5.89
N SER A 24 7.01 33.32 4.75
CA SER A 24 8.20 33.08 3.91
C SER A 24 8.58 34.29 3.04
N MET A 25 7.62 35.11 2.58
CA MET A 25 7.94 36.35 1.85
C MET A 25 8.69 37.38 2.71
N MET A 26 8.48 37.41 4.03
CA MET A 26 9.17 38.35 4.92
C MET A 26 10.58 37.90 5.32
N ARG A 27 10.91 36.61 5.14
CA ARG A 27 12.20 36.02 5.56
C ARG A 27 13.22 35.86 4.43
N PHE A 28 12.83 36.06 3.18
CA PHE A 28 13.66 35.81 1.99
C PHE A 28 14.46 37.03 1.50
N ARG A 29 14.96 37.87 2.42
CA ARG A 29 16.08 38.80 2.15
C ARG A 29 17.25 38.48 3.07
N SER A 30 17.87 37.33 2.89
CA SER A 30 19.30 37.13 3.18
C SER A 30 19.77 35.74 2.75
N ASN A 31 20.80 35.77 1.91
CA ASN A 31 21.85 34.77 1.70
C ASN A 31 21.66 33.68 0.63
N ASP A 32 22.43 33.87 -0.44
CA ASP A 32 22.85 32.92 -1.46
C ASP A 32 23.43 31.62 -0.87
N GLY A 33 23.27 30.52 -1.62
CA GLY A 33 24.07 29.30 -1.41
C GLY A 33 23.48 28.04 -2.02
N LEU A 34 23.85 27.77 -3.27
CA LEU A 34 23.62 26.55 -4.06
C LEU A 34 24.21 25.28 -3.39
N SER A 35 23.43 24.18 -3.29
CA SER A 35 23.88 22.83 -3.67
C SER A 35 22.81 21.73 -3.58
N VAL A 36 22.94 20.81 -4.53
CA VAL A 36 22.15 19.64 -4.91
C VAL A 36 22.49 18.42 -4.04
N SER A 37 21.50 17.67 -3.52
CA SER A 37 21.35 16.19 -3.61
C SER A 37 20.37 15.56 -2.59
N ALA A 38 19.48 14.70 -3.12
CA ALA A 38 18.69 13.55 -2.59
C ALA A 38 17.92 13.59 -1.23
N PRO A 39 16.72 12.97 -1.12
CA PRO A 39 15.94 12.94 0.10
C PRO A 39 16.42 11.86 1.08
N VAL A 40 16.33 12.23 2.35
CA VAL A 40 17.00 11.65 3.52
C VAL A 40 16.11 10.57 4.16
N SER A 41 16.67 9.43 4.52
CA SER A 41 16.11 8.51 5.50
C SER A 41 16.10 9.15 6.90
N PRO A 42 15.01 9.13 7.69
CA PRO A 42 15.06 9.65 9.04
C PRO A 42 15.60 8.55 9.97
N VAL A 43 16.92 8.47 10.09
CA VAL A 43 17.54 8.04 11.35
C VAL A 43 17.37 9.19 12.32
N SER A 44 16.33 9.13 13.15
CA SER A 44 16.17 10.05 14.28
C SER A 44 16.98 9.50 15.46
N SER A 45 18.23 9.96 15.58
CA SER A 45 18.97 9.92 16.84
C SER A 45 18.25 10.80 17.88
N PRO A 46 18.11 10.39 19.15
CA PRO A 46 17.53 11.27 20.17
C PRO A 46 18.48 12.43 20.51
N PRO A 47 17.95 13.58 20.92
CA PRO A 47 18.74 14.75 21.28
C PRO A 47 19.47 14.51 22.61
N GLU A 48 20.69 15.06 22.69
CA GLU A 48 21.53 15.10 23.88
C GLU A 48 20.74 15.57 25.10
N SER A 49 20.93 14.84 26.19
CA SER A 49 20.38 15.10 27.50
C SER A 49 20.68 16.53 27.95
N ARG A 50 19.61 17.31 28.13
CA ARG A 50 19.64 18.61 28.78
C ARG A 50 20.27 18.49 30.16
N ARG A 51 21.48 19.05 30.26
CA ARG A 51 21.98 19.90 31.34
C ARG A 51 21.02 20.03 32.53
N LEU A 52 21.21 19.19 33.53
CA LEU A 52 20.55 19.29 34.83
C LEU A 52 21.53 19.94 35.81
N GLU A 53 21.65 21.27 35.72
CA GLU A 53 22.20 22.06 36.81
C GLU A 53 21.16 22.10 37.93
N LYS A 54 21.34 21.26 38.96
CA LYS A 54 20.63 21.40 40.23
C LYS A 54 21.65 21.59 41.33
N SER A 55 21.85 22.86 41.63
CA SER A 55 22.50 23.40 42.81
C SER A 55 22.02 22.70 44.09
N LEU A 56 22.94 22.03 44.79
CA LEU A 56 22.78 21.67 46.19
C LEU A 56 24.05 22.03 46.97
N SER A 57 24.22 23.33 47.20
CA SER A 57 24.93 23.80 48.36
C SER A 57 23.98 23.77 49.56
N MET A 58 24.07 22.73 50.39
CA MET A 58 23.57 22.80 51.76
C MET A 58 24.56 22.13 52.70
N ALA A 59 25.29 22.98 53.41
CA ALA A 59 26.22 22.61 54.46
C ALA A 59 25.53 21.79 55.55
N ARG A 60 26.10 20.65 55.92
CA ARG A 60 25.91 20.06 57.25
C ARG A 60 27.21 19.44 57.74
N SER A 61 27.88 20.17 58.61
CA SER A 61 28.98 19.68 59.44
C SER A 61 28.43 18.96 60.68
N ARG A 62 29.28 18.09 61.25
CA ARG A 62 29.19 17.34 62.52
C ARG A 62 28.72 15.89 62.43
N HIS A 63 29.73 15.02 62.30
CA HIS A 63 30.09 13.89 63.18
C HIS A 63 28.95 13.27 64.02
N GLU A 64 28.70 11.96 63.86
CA GLU A 64 28.69 10.90 64.91
C GLU A 64 28.02 9.60 64.42
N SER A 65 28.86 8.57 64.20
CA SER A 65 28.61 7.15 64.44
C SER A 65 27.30 6.47 63.94
N THR A 66 27.21 6.13 62.64
CA THR A 66 26.55 4.88 62.12
C THR A 66 27.16 4.48 60.76
N LYS A 67 28.48 4.28 60.74
CA LYS A 67 29.33 4.16 59.53
C LYS A 67 29.09 2.96 58.59
N SER A 68 28.04 2.18 58.81
CA SER A 68 27.67 1.02 57.97
C SER A 68 26.32 1.14 57.28
N SER A 69 25.47 2.12 57.66
CA SER A 69 24.13 2.27 57.09
C SER A 69 24.06 3.28 55.94
N GLU A 70 24.83 4.38 55.98
CA GLU A 70 24.84 5.40 54.90
C GLU A 70 25.43 4.85 53.58
N SER A 71 26.50 4.05 53.67
CA SER A 71 27.08 3.37 52.50
C SER A 71 26.13 2.32 51.90
N ALA A 72 25.30 1.68 52.74
CA ALA A 72 24.29 0.74 52.28
C ALA A 72 23.13 1.47 51.59
N THR A 73 22.76 2.67 52.04
CA THR A 73 21.71 3.47 51.39
C THR A 73 22.16 4.09 50.07
N GLU A 74 23.41 4.58 49.97
CA GLU A 74 23.97 5.09 48.70
C GLU A 74 24.05 3.97 47.65
N SER A 75 24.48 2.76 48.04
CA SER A 75 24.51 1.61 47.12
C SER A 75 23.11 1.13 46.69
N ILE A 76 22.09 1.30 47.54
CA ILE A 76 20.69 1.03 47.16
C ILE A 76 20.18 2.08 46.16
N GLU A 77 20.50 3.35 46.36
CA GLU A 77 20.08 4.45 45.47
C GLU A 77 20.73 4.35 44.08
N GLU A 78 22.01 3.94 44.00
CA GLU A 78 22.67 3.63 42.73
C GLU A 78 22.01 2.46 41.98
N LEU A 79 21.59 1.41 42.71
CA LEU A 79 20.87 0.27 42.13
C LEU A 79 19.48 0.68 41.62
N GLU A 80 18.78 1.57 42.34
CA GLU A 80 17.48 2.10 41.92
C GLU A 80 17.59 2.92 40.64
N MET A 81 18.58 3.81 40.52
CA MET A 81 18.84 4.57 39.30
C MET A 81 19.13 3.67 38.10
N LEU A 82 19.91 2.59 38.28
CA LEU A 82 20.18 1.62 37.22
C LEU A 82 18.92 0.86 36.82
N LEU A 83 18.14 0.42 37.81
CA LEU A 83 16.91 -0.33 37.59
C LEU A 83 15.87 0.52 36.87
N GLU A 84 15.72 1.80 37.22
CA GLU A 84 14.82 2.72 36.53
C GLU A 84 15.27 2.98 35.08
N ALA A 85 16.57 3.18 34.85
CA ALA A 85 17.10 3.28 33.49
C ALA A 85 16.82 2.01 32.66
N TYR A 86 16.91 0.82 33.27
CA TYR A 86 16.55 -0.44 32.63
C TYR A 86 15.05 -0.55 32.35
N PHE A 87 14.17 -0.13 33.27
CA PHE A 87 12.73 -0.14 33.01
C PHE A 87 12.34 0.78 31.86
N VAL A 88 12.89 2.00 31.81
CA VAL A 88 12.67 2.93 30.68
C VAL A 88 13.17 2.31 29.36
N LEU A 89 14.32 1.63 29.38
CA LEU A 89 14.86 0.94 28.21
C LEU A 89 13.96 -0.22 27.76
N ILE A 90 13.45 -1.03 28.69
CA ILE A 90 12.54 -2.14 28.41
C ILE A 90 11.25 -1.62 27.77
N ASP A 91 10.63 -0.58 28.34
CA ASP A 91 9.40 0.00 27.79
C ASP A 91 9.62 0.61 26.41
N SER A 92 10.73 1.31 26.21
CA SER A 92 11.13 1.82 24.89
C SER A 92 11.29 0.69 23.86
N THR A 93 11.87 -0.43 24.29
CA THR A 93 12.08 -1.61 23.44
C THR A 93 10.76 -2.31 23.13
N LEU A 94 9.87 -2.46 24.11
CA LEU A 94 8.53 -3.03 23.92
C LEU A 94 7.69 -2.19 22.96
N ASN A 95 7.76 -0.86 23.06
CA ASN A 95 7.02 0.03 22.15
C ASN A 95 7.53 -0.08 20.70
N LYS A 96 8.85 -0.19 20.52
CA LYS A 96 9.47 -0.45 19.21
C LYS A 96 9.07 -1.81 18.64
N LEU A 97 9.07 -2.86 19.47
CA LEU A 97 8.64 -4.20 19.05
C LEU A 97 7.16 -4.21 18.65
N THR A 98 6.31 -3.50 19.39
CA THR A 98 4.88 -3.37 19.08
C THR A 98 4.67 -2.66 17.75
N SER A 99 5.38 -1.55 17.51
CA SER A 99 5.33 -0.82 16.24
C SER A 99 5.84 -1.66 15.07
N LEU A 100 6.91 -2.43 15.28
CA LEU A 100 7.44 -3.34 14.26
C LEU A 100 6.45 -4.48 13.94
N LYS A 101 5.77 -5.00 14.96
CA LYS A 101 4.74 -6.02 14.79
C LYS A 101 3.56 -5.49 13.98
N GLU A 102 3.10 -4.27 14.25
CA GLU A 102 2.07 -3.59 13.44
C GLU A 102 2.53 -3.38 11.99
N TYR A 103 3.77 -2.93 11.78
CA TYR A 103 4.33 -2.78 10.42
C TYR A 103 4.39 -4.10 9.64
N ILE A 104 4.70 -5.22 10.32
CA ILE A 104 4.69 -6.54 9.69
C ILE A 104 3.25 -6.94 9.31
N ASP A 105 2.29 -6.70 10.20
CA ASP A 105 0.86 -6.98 9.98
C ASP A 105 0.32 -6.18 8.78
N ASP A 106 0.61 -4.87 8.73
CA ASP A 106 0.27 -4.00 7.61
C ASP A 106 0.86 -4.50 6.28
N THR A 107 2.10 -5.01 6.33
CA THR A 107 2.77 -5.57 5.15
C THR A 107 2.14 -6.90 4.73
N GLU A 108 1.73 -7.75 5.67
CA GLU A 108 1.02 -9.00 5.40
C GLU A 108 -0.32 -8.72 4.72
N ASP A 109 -1.09 -7.76 5.23
CA ASP A 109 -2.36 -7.33 4.64
C ASP A 109 -2.16 -6.75 3.23
N PHE A 110 -1.12 -5.94 3.03
CA PHE A 110 -0.78 -5.44 1.70
C PHE A 110 -0.45 -6.56 0.71
N ILE A 111 0.32 -7.55 1.14
CA ILE A 111 0.64 -8.72 0.31
C ILE A 111 -0.63 -9.52 0.01
N ASN A 112 -1.51 -9.72 1.00
CA ASN A 112 -2.77 -10.43 0.82
C ASN A 112 -3.66 -9.74 -0.21
N ILE A 113 -3.83 -8.42 -0.13
CA ILE A 113 -4.59 -7.63 -1.12
C ILE A 113 -3.98 -7.74 -2.52
N GLN A 114 -2.66 -7.65 -2.64
CA GLN A 114 -2.00 -7.81 -3.94
C GLN A 114 -2.18 -9.21 -4.51
N LEU A 115 -2.04 -10.23 -3.68
CA LEU A 115 -2.14 -11.62 -4.10
C LEU A 115 -3.58 -11.93 -4.56
N ASP A 116 -4.58 -11.42 -3.84
CA ASP A 116 -5.98 -11.55 -4.24
C ASP A 116 -6.29 -10.81 -5.54
N ASN A 117 -5.70 -9.62 -5.77
CA ASN A 117 -5.81 -8.94 -7.05
C ASN A 117 -5.20 -9.76 -8.20
N VAL A 118 -4.01 -10.35 -8.00
CA VAL A 118 -3.36 -11.22 -9.00
C VAL A 118 -4.20 -12.48 -9.27
N ARG A 119 -4.75 -13.12 -8.23
CA ARG A 119 -5.68 -14.25 -8.39
C ARG A 119 -6.92 -13.86 -9.18
N ASN A 120 -7.51 -12.71 -8.87
CA ASN A 120 -8.69 -12.21 -9.58
C ASN A 120 -8.39 -11.95 -11.07
N GLN A 121 -7.22 -11.38 -11.39
CA GLN A 121 -6.75 -11.23 -12.78
C GLN A 121 -6.59 -12.58 -13.48
N LEU A 122 -6.01 -13.57 -12.80
CA LEU A 122 -5.82 -14.91 -13.35
C LEU A 122 -7.15 -15.59 -13.65
N ILE A 123 -8.12 -15.54 -12.73
CA ILE A 123 -9.48 -16.08 -12.94
C ILE A 123 -10.15 -15.39 -14.11
N GLN A 124 -10.01 -14.05 -14.22
CA GLN A 124 -10.58 -13.31 -15.33
C GLN A 124 -9.97 -13.74 -16.68
N PHE A 125 -8.66 -13.94 -16.72
CA PHE A 125 -7.96 -14.40 -17.92
C PHE A 125 -8.34 -15.84 -18.29
N GLU A 126 -8.45 -16.73 -17.31
CA GLU A 126 -8.88 -18.12 -17.50
C GLU A 126 -10.30 -18.19 -18.08
N LEU A 127 -11.24 -17.42 -17.54
CA LEU A 127 -12.61 -17.34 -18.05
C LEU A 127 -12.65 -16.83 -19.50
N LEU A 128 -11.82 -15.85 -19.83
CA LEU A 128 -11.69 -15.31 -21.18
C LEU A 128 -11.15 -16.37 -22.15
N LEU A 129 -10.05 -17.04 -21.80
CA LEU A 129 -9.48 -18.11 -22.62
C LEU A 129 -10.44 -19.28 -22.80
N THR A 130 -11.13 -19.70 -21.75
CA THR A 130 -12.11 -20.78 -21.81
C THR A 130 -13.27 -20.42 -22.74
N THR A 131 -13.77 -19.20 -22.66
CA THR A 131 -14.83 -18.70 -23.54
C THR A 131 -14.37 -18.62 -25.00
N ALA A 132 -13.15 -18.12 -25.24
CA ALA A 132 -12.56 -18.08 -26.59
C ALA A 132 -12.41 -19.48 -27.18
N THR A 133 -11.92 -20.44 -26.39
CA THR A 133 -11.75 -21.84 -26.81
C THR A 133 -13.09 -22.51 -27.09
N PHE A 134 -14.11 -22.24 -26.27
CA PHE A 134 -15.47 -22.73 -26.50
C PHE A 134 -16.05 -22.24 -27.84
N VAL A 135 -15.85 -20.96 -28.17
CA VAL A 135 -16.21 -20.40 -29.47
C VAL A 135 -15.47 -21.10 -30.62
N VAL A 136 -14.15 -21.26 -30.49
CA VAL A 136 -13.33 -21.96 -31.50
C VAL A 136 -13.79 -23.41 -31.67
N ALA A 137 -14.17 -24.10 -30.59
CA ALA A 137 -14.67 -25.46 -30.64
C ALA A 137 -15.96 -25.58 -31.47
N ILE A 138 -16.90 -24.63 -31.35
CA ILE A 138 -18.13 -24.60 -32.17
C ILE A 138 -17.78 -24.49 -33.66
N PHE A 139 -16.86 -23.58 -34.04
CA PHE A 139 -16.38 -23.49 -35.42
C PHE A 139 -15.61 -24.72 -35.88
N GLY A 140 -14.87 -25.36 -34.96
CA GLY A 140 -14.15 -26.61 -35.20
C GLY A 140 -15.09 -27.76 -35.52
N VAL A 141 -16.24 -27.88 -34.84
CA VAL A 141 -17.26 -28.89 -35.15
C VAL A 141 -17.79 -28.72 -36.57
N VAL A 142 -18.13 -27.48 -36.96
CA VAL A 142 -18.58 -27.21 -38.33
C VAL A 142 -17.48 -27.56 -39.32
N THR A 143 -16.26 -27.04 -39.13
CA THR A 143 -15.11 -27.35 -39.98
C THR A 143 -14.84 -28.85 -40.10
N GLY A 144 -14.99 -29.61 -39.01
CA GLY A 144 -14.80 -31.06 -38.99
C GLY A 144 -15.85 -31.83 -39.79
N ILE A 145 -17.12 -31.43 -39.70
CA ILE A 145 -18.21 -32.02 -40.51
C ILE A 145 -17.94 -31.77 -42.01
N PHE A 146 -17.47 -30.56 -42.35
CA PHE A 146 -17.15 -30.18 -43.74
C PHE A 146 -15.82 -30.74 -44.25
N GLY A 147 -14.87 -31.06 -43.36
CA GLY A 147 -13.57 -31.67 -43.69
C GLY A 147 -13.59 -33.20 -43.80
N MET A 148 -14.76 -33.81 -43.62
CA MET A 148 -14.92 -35.26 -43.59
C MET A 148 -14.92 -35.88 -45.00
N ASN A 149 -14.21 -36.99 -45.20
CA ASN A 149 -14.07 -37.68 -46.49
C ASN A 149 -15.24 -38.62 -46.85
N PHE A 150 -16.46 -38.38 -46.33
CA PHE A 150 -17.62 -39.19 -46.66
C PHE A 150 -18.55 -38.45 -47.63
N ALA A 151 -19.00 -39.16 -48.66
CA ALA A 151 -19.99 -38.66 -49.62
C ALA A 151 -21.38 -38.64 -48.95
N ILE A 152 -21.75 -37.49 -48.41
CA ILE A 152 -23.09 -37.19 -47.92
C ILE A 152 -23.87 -36.46 -49.04
N PRO A 153 -25.15 -36.82 -49.29
CA PRO A 153 -25.96 -36.21 -50.36
C PRO A 153 -26.21 -34.70 -50.16
N PHE A 154 -25.87 -34.17 -48.99
CA PHE A 154 -25.85 -32.73 -48.70
C PHE A 154 -24.75 -31.96 -49.46
N PHE A 155 -23.68 -32.64 -49.89
CA PHE A 155 -22.60 -32.03 -50.71
C PHE A 155 -22.89 -32.05 -52.22
N ASP A 156 -23.86 -32.84 -52.67
CA ASP A 156 -24.22 -32.93 -54.09
C ASP A 156 -24.97 -31.68 -54.58
N ASP A 157 -25.53 -30.88 -53.67
CA ASP A 157 -26.14 -29.58 -53.99
C ASP A 157 -25.11 -28.43 -53.89
N PRO A 158 -24.80 -27.74 -55.01
CA PRO A 158 -23.87 -26.60 -55.00
C PRO A 158 -24.35 -25.41 -54.16
N GLY A 159 -25.66 -25.34 -53.85
CA GLY A 159 -26.27 -24.29 -53.04
C GLY A 159 -26.02 -24.47 -51.54
N ALA A 160 -26.16 -25.71 -51.05
CA ALA A 160 -26.01 -26.06 -49.64
C ALA A 160 -24.67 -25.61 -49.04
N PHE A 161 -23.55 -25.84 -49.75
CA PHE A 161 -22.22 -25.40 -49.32
C PHE A 161 -22.11 -23.87 -49.19
N LYS A 162 -22.65 -23.13 -50.17
CA LYS A 162 -22.64 -21.65 -50.14
C LYS A 162 -23.47 -21.12 -48.98
N TRP A 163 -24.64 -21.69 -48.72
CA TRP A 163 -25.50 -21.31 -47.60
C TRP A 163 -24.82 -21.53 -46.25
N VAL A 164 -24.17 -22.68 -46.06
CA VAL A 164 -23.38 -22.97 -44.85
C VAL A 164 -22.26 -21.95 -44.68
N LEU A 165 -21.50 -21.66 -45.74
CA LEU A 165 -20.38 -20.72 -45.67
C LEU A 165 -20.85 -19.30 -45.32
N ILE A 166 -22.00 -18.87 -45.84
CA ILE A 166 -22.62 -17.59 -45.48
C ILE A 166 -23.07 -17.61 -44.02
N ILE A 167 -23.77 -18.65 -43.56
CA ILE A 167 -24.28 -18.76 -42.19
C ILE A 167 -23.13 -18.79 -41.17
N THR A 168 -22.08 -19.57 -41.44
CA THR A 168 -20.88 -19.62 -40.58
C THR A 168 -20.11 -18.31 -40.60
N GLY A 169 -20.00 -17.65 -41.75
CA GLY A 169 -19.38 -16.32 -41.86
C GLY A 169 -20.13 -15.26 -41.07
N VAL A 170 -21.46 -15.21 -41.20
CA VAL A 170 -22.32 -14.28 -40.43
C VAL A 170 -22.24 -14.59 -38.93
N CYS A 171 -22.29 -15.86 -38.54
CA CYS A 171 -22.12 -16.28 -37.15
C CYS A 171 -20.75 -15.85 -36.59
N GLY A 172 -19.68 -16.01 -37.38
CA GLY A 172 -18.33 -15.52 -37.07
C GLY A 172 -18.26 -14.02 -36.83
N ILE A 173 -18.89 -13.23 -37.69
CA ILE A 173 -18.95 -11.77 -37.54
C ILE A 173 -19.73 -11.39 -36.27
N ILE A 174 -20.87 -12.03 -36.01
CA ILE A 174 -21.66 -11.77 -34.79
C ILE A 174 -20.85 -12.07 -33.54
N ILE A 175 -20.18 -13.21 -33.51
CA ILE A 175 -19.33 -13.62 -32.38
C ILE A 175 -18.15 -12.66 -32.22
N PHE A 176 -17.49 -12.25 -33.30
CA PHE A 176 -16.41 -11.27 -33.26
C PHE A 176 -16.89 -9.91 -32.72
N CYS A 177 -18.04 -9.42 -33.20
CA CYS A 177 -18.65 -8.20 -32.68
C CYS A 177 -19.04 -8.33 -31.20
N ALA A 178 -19.59 -9.47 -30.78
CA ALA A 178 -19.89 -9.75 -29.38
C ALA A 178 -18.62 -9.77 -28.53
N PHE A 179 -17.52 -10.32 -29.04
CA PHE A 179 -16.22 -10.33 -28.36
C PHE A 179 -15.66 -8.91 -28.21
N VAL A 180 -15.65 -8.11 -29.28
CA VAL A 180 -15.24 -6.69 -29.23
C VAL A 180 -16.11 -5.89 -28.26
N TRP A 181 -17.42 -6.11 -28.28
CA TRP A 181 -18.35 -5.49 -27.33
C TRP A 181 -18.08 -5.92 -25.89
N PHE A 182 -17.85 -7.22 -25.67
CA PHE A 182 -17.52 -7.77 -24.35
C PHE A 182 -16.25 -7.16 -23.78
N PHE A 183 -15.20 -7.01 -24.60
CA PHE A 183 -13.96 -6.35 -24.19
C PHE A 183 -14.15 -4.87 -23.89
N LYS A 184 -14.97 -4.18 -24.70
CA LYS A 184 -15.33 -2.77 -24.45
C LYS A 184 -16.13 -2.61 -23.16
N TYR A 185 -17.09 -3.50 -22.89
CA TYR A 185 -17.94 -3.44 -21.71
C TYR A 185 -17.20 -3.84 -20.41
N ARG A 186 -16.29 -4.81 -20.51
CA ARG A 186 -15.44 -5.24 -19.38
C ARG A 186 -14.39 -4.21 -18.97
N ARG A 187 -14.25 -3.07 -19.67
CA ARG A 187 -13.34 -1.95 -19.34
C ARG A 187 -11.95 -2.47 -18.89
N LEU A 188 -11.40 -3.41 -19.65
CA LEU A 188 -10.08 -4.04 -19.41
C LEU A 188 -8.90 -3.12 -19.75
N MET A 189 -9.13 -1.81 -19.83
CA MET A 189 -8.10 -0.78 -19.85
C MET A 189 -8.43 0.19 -18.70
N PRO A 190 -7.71 0.12 -17.58
CA PRO A 190 -7.51 1.33 -16.80
C PRO A 190 -6.69 2.28 -17.71
N LEU A 191 -7.32 3.35 -18.18
CA LEU A 191 -6.58 4.57 -18.48
C LEU A 191 -6.18 5.21 -17.15
#